data_AF-A0A967BKR2-F1
#
_entry.id   AF-A0A967BKR2-F1
#
_cell.length_a   1.000
_cell.length_b   1.000
_cell.length_c   1.000
_cell.angle_alpha   90.00
_cell.angle_beta   90.00
_cell.angle_gamma   90.00
#
_symmetry.space_group_name_H-M   'P 1'
#
loop_
_entity.id
_entity.type
_entity.pdbx_description
1 polymer ?
#
loop_
_entity_poly.entity_id
_entity_poly.type
_entity_poly.pdbx_seq_one_letter_code
_entity_poly.pdbx_strand_id
1 'polypeptide(L)'
;KDRMESKEIEDGWEYVLDDNGNVVKDSEGNDVKIPKKRTISATLIETHQYKAAKLEGTVELVQNKPRKVIKQVPVGAESIFEHISARAIGDVNALSDESLELLKNKSLPFPRDLDLIIDGAETLKNSIRSGLGDLRRLIK
;
A
#
# COMPACT_ATOMS: atom_id res chain seq x y z
N LYS A 1 -0.33 3.26 -9.39
CA LYS A 1 0.43 4.51 -9.55
C LYS A 1 1.77 4.12 -10.09
N ASP A 2 2.17 4.73 -11.19
CA ASP A 2 3.32 4.26 -11.95
C ASP A 2 4.36 5.37 -11.95
N ARG A 3 5.57 5.06 -11.49
CA ARG A 3 6.68 6.01 -11.35
C ARG A 3 7.91 5.44 -12.03
N MET A 4 8.50 6.20 -12.94
CA MET A 4 9.79 5.85 -13.53
C MET A 4 10.92 6.50 -12.73
N GLU A 5 11.94 5.71 -12.43
CA GLU A 5 13.17 6.14 -11.78
C GLU A 5 14.35 5.75 -12.65
N SER A 6 15.36 6.62 -12.70
CA SER A 6 16.59 6.41 -13.45
C SER A 6 17.79 6.80 -12.60
N LYS A 7 18.89 6.07 -12.82
CA LYS A 7 20.16 6.28 -12.12
C LYS A 7 21.32 6.13 -13.09
N GLU A 8 22.28 7.02 -12.99
CA GLU A 8 23.54 6.89 -13.72
C GLU A 8 24.49 6.01 -12.89
N ILE A 9 24.99 4.94 -13.51
CA ILE A 9 25.96 4.04 -12.91
C ILE A 9 27.22 3.99 -13.78
N GLU A 10 28.37 3.75 -13.14
CA GLU A 10 29.62 3.48 -13.86
C GLU A 10 29.57 2.05 -14.42
N ASP A 11 29.65 1.93 -15.75
CA ASP A 11 29.59 0.71 -16.54
C ASP A 11 30.98 0.44 -17.16
N GLY A 12 31.97 0.28 -16.27
CA GLY A 12 33.35 -0.01 -16.63
C GLY A 12 34.15 1.23 -17.05
N TRP A 13 35.21 0.97 -17.81
CA TRP A 13 36.22 1.96 -18.18
C TRP A 13 36.48 1.91 -19.69
N GLU A 14 36.67 3.07 -20.28
CA GLU A 14 37.09 3.21 -21.68
C GLU A 14 38.52 3.74 -21.73
N TYR A 15 39.35 3.14 -22.59
CA TYR A 15 40.73 3.58 -22.81
C TYR A 15 40.74 4.78 -23.75
N VAL A 16 41.53 5.80 -23.41
CA VAL A 16 41.76 6.92 -24.30
C VAL A 16 42.81 6.51 -25.33
N LEU A 17 42.48 6.66 -26.62
CA LEU A 17 43.40 6.37 -27.72
C LEU A 17 44.02 7.67 -28.24
N ASP A 18 45.30 7.62 -28.63
CA ASP A 18 45.97 8.70 -29.37
C ASP A 18 45.61 8.68 -30.86
N ASP A 19 46.07 9.67 -31.63
CA ASP A 19 45.80 9.79 -33.07
C ASP A 19 46.31 8.58 -33.90
N ASN A 20 47.18 7.75 -33.32
CA ASN A 20 47.75 6.56 -33.94
C ASN A 20 47.05 5.25 -33.49
N GLY A 21 46.04 5.34 -32.62
CA GLY A 21 45.30 4.20 -32.10
C GLY A 21 45.96 3.47 -30.93
N ASN A 22 46.99 4.03 -30.29
CA ASN A 22 47.60 3.48 -29.09
C ASN A 22 46.93 4.03 -27.83
N VAL A 23 46.94 3.25 -26.74
CA VAL A 23 46.42 3.69 -25.45
C VAL A 23 47.29 4.83 -24.89
N VAL A 24 46.66 5.96 -24.59
CA VAL A 24 47.30 7.12 -23.95
C VAL A 24 47.78 6.72 -22.56
N LYS A 25 49.05 7.03 -22.27
CA LYS A 25 49.68 6.79 -20.98
C LYS A 25 49.92 8.11 -20.23
N ASP A 26 49.81 8.08 -18.91
CA ASP A 26 50.16 9.22 -18.06
C ASP A 26 51.68 9.43 -17.95
N SER A 27 52.10 10.47 -17.23
CA SER A 27 53.51 10.79 -17.01
C SER A 27 54.29 9.71 -16.26
N GLU A 28 53.61 8.75 -15.64
CA GLU A 28 54.19 7.61 -14.91
C GLU A 28 54.12 6.30 -15.71
N GLY A 29 53.55 6.32 -16.93
CA GLY A 29 53.45 5.18 -17.85
C GLY A 29 52.18 4.32 -17.71
N ASN A 30 51.22 4.72 -16.87
CA ASN A 30 49.96 4.00 -16.67
C ASN A 30 48.91 4.37 -17.73
N ASP A 31 48.07 3.41 -18.10
CA ASP A 31 47.01 3.62 -19.08
C ASP A 31 45.92 4.57 -18.55
N VAL A 32 45.60 5.61 -19.31
CA VAL A 32 44.53 6.55 -18.98
C VAL A 32 43.18 5.92 -19.28
N LYS A 33 42.35 5.80 -18.23
CA LYS A 33 41.01 5.22 -18.27
C LYS A 33 39.98 6.26 -17.88
N ILE A 34 38.92 6.38 -18.67
CA ILE A 34 37.77 7.23 -18.37
C ILE A 34 36.61 6.33 -17.92
N PRO A 35 35.93 6.63 -16.80
CA PRO A 35 34.79 5.85 -16.38
C PRO A 35 33.66 6.00 -17.41
N LYS A 36 33.21 4.87 -17.96
CA LYS A 36 32.07 4.86 -18.86
C LYS A 36 30.81 4.90 -18.00
N LYS A 37 29.91 5.84 -18.28
CA LYS A 37 28.65 5.96 -17.55
C LYS A 37 27.50 5.42 -18.38
N ARG A 38 26.58 4.71 -17.73
CA ARG A 38 25.34 4.21 -18.32
C ARG A 38 24.17 4.60 -17.43
N THR A 39 23.09 5.03 -18.07
CA THR A 39 21.81 5.26 -17.39
C THR A 39 21.02 3.95 -17.33
N ILE A 40 20.70 3.50 -16.12
CA ILE A 40 19.74 2.43 -15.87
C ILE A 40 18.40 3.04 -15.48
N SER A 41 17.30 2.34 -15.77
CA SER A 41 15.95 2.78 -15.41
C SER A 41 15.05 1.61 -15.00
N ALA A 42 14.10 1.92 -14.13
CA ALA A 42 13.02 1.04 -13.74
C ALA A 42 11.73 1.83 -13.55
N THR A 43 10.61 1.14 -13.77
CA THR A 43 9.27 1.65 -13.48
C THR A 43 8.72 0.90 -12.27
N LEU A 44 8.46 1.62 -11.19
CA LEU A 44 7.72 1.16 -10.03
C LEU A 44 6.22 1.26 -10.33
N ILE A 45 5.49 0.18 -10.11
CA ILE A 45 4.05 0.08 -10.29
C ILE A 45 3.44 -0.27 -8.94
N GLU A 46 2.82 0.73 -8.31
CA GLU A 46 2.12 0.61 -7.04
C GLU A 46 0.64 0.28 -7.28
N THR A 47 0.13 -0.72 -6.58
CA THR A 47 -1.28 -1.11 -6.59
C THR A 47 -1.88 -0.88 -5.21
N HIS A 48 -2.87 0.01 -5.15
CA HIS A 48 -3.64 0.30 -3.95
C HIS A 48 -4.96 -0.48 -4.04
N GLN A 49 -5.18 -1.33 -3.05
CA GLN A 49 -6.38 -2.14 -2.93
C GLN A 49 -7.19 -1.59 -1.76
N TYR A 50 -8.45 -1.26 -2.04
CA TYR A 50 -9.42 -0.80 -1.05
C TYR A 50 -10.70 -1.60 -1.23
N LYS A 51 -11.21 -2.18 -0.14
CA LYS A 51 -12.51 -2.86 -0.12
C LYS A 51 -13.13 -2.68 1.25
N ALA A 52 -14.38 -2.24 1.30
CA ALA A 52 -15.09 -2.04 2.55
C ALA A 52 -16.43 -2.78 2.55
N ALA A 53 -16.83 -3.26 3.73
CA ALA A 53 -18.16 -3.78 4.00
C ALA A 53 -18.79 -2.92 5.11
N LYS A 54 -19.91 -2.29 4.77
CA LYS A 54 -20.67 -1.45 5.70
C LYS A 54 -21.93 -2.20 6.14
N LEU A 55 -22.11 -2.34 7.45
CA LEU A 55 -23.33 -2.86 8.06
C LEU A 55 -24.05 -1.73 8.78
N GLU A 56 -25.33 -1.57 8.47
CA GLU A 56 -26.19 -0.55 9.06
C GLU A 56 -27.44 -1.22 9.62
N GLY A 57 -27.94 -0.70 10.72
CA GLY A 57 -29.16 -1.20 11.36
C GLY A 57 -29.72 -0.22 12.37
N THR A 58 -30.86 -0.58 12.96
CA THR A 58 -31.53 0.23 13.98
C THR A 58 -31.98 -0.68 15.11
N VAL A 59 -31.64 -0.31 16.34
CA VAL A 59 -32.13 -0.95 17.55
C VAL A 59 -33.37 -0.21 18.03
N GLU A 60 -34.49 -0.92 18.14
CA GLU A 60 -35.77 -0.36 18.59
C GLU A 60 -36.12 -0.86 20.00
N LEU A 61 -36.44 0.06 20.89
CA LEU A 61 -37.07 -0.25 22.17
C LEU A 61 -38.59 -0.19 21.99
N VAL A 62 -39.28 -1.31 22.22
CA VAL A 62 -40.72 -1.42 21.99
C VAL A 62 -41.44 -1.80 23.29
N GLN A 63 -42.44 -1.02 23.68
CA GLN A 63 -43.42 -1.39 24.71
C GLN A 63 -44.37 -2.43 24.13
N ASN A 64 -44.68 -3.53 24.84
CA ASN A 64 -45.54 -4.58 24.28
C ASN A 64 -47.05 -4.33 24.43
N LYS A 65 -47.50 -3.47 25.37
CA LYS A 65 -48.92 -3.21 25.65
C LYS A 65 -49.18 -1.74 26.03
N PRO A 66 -49.74 -0.91 25.14
CA PRO A 66 -49.89 -1.13 23.69
C PRO A 66 -48.53 -1.26 23.00
N ARG A 67 -48.50 -1.84 21.78
CA ARG A 67 -47.27 -1.92 20.99
C ARG A 67 -46.83 -0.51 20.57
N LYS A 68 -45.81 0.03 21.22
CA LYS A 68 -45.31 1.39 20.92
C LYS A 68 -43.79 1.39 20.88
N VAL A 69 -43.22 1.92 19.81
CA VAL A 69 -41.78 2.20 19.76
C VAL A 69 -41.49 3.36 20.70
N ILE A 70 -40.73 3.09 21.76
CA ILE A 70 -40.32 4.05 22.77
C ILE A 70 -39.13 4.86 22.26
N LYS A 71 -38.17 4.18 21.62
CA LYS A 71 -36.94 4.80 21.13
C LYS A 71 -36.31 3.97 20.00
N GLN A 72 -35.64 4.64 19.08
CA GLN A 72 -34.81 4.04 18.05
C GLN A 72 -33.38 4.56 18.18
N VAL A 73 -32.40 3.68 18.03
CA VAL A 73 -30.98 4.01 18.05
C VAL A 73 -30.34 3.41 16.79
N PRO A 74 -29.84 4.23 15.86
CA PRO A 74 -29.10 3.72 14.71
C PRO A 74 -27.81 3.06 15.20
N VAL A 75 -27.48 1.91 14.62
CA VAL A 75 -26.25 1.18 14.87
C VAL A 75 -25.58 0.88 13.54
N GLY A 76 -24.26 0.88 13.54
CA GLY A 76 -23.50 0.59 12.33
C GLY A 76 -22.11 0.08 12.67
N ALA A 77 -21.51 -0.56 11.67
CA ALA A 77 -20.12 -0.96 11.67
C ALA A 77 -19.58 -0.93 10.24
N GLU A 78 -18.29 -0.69 10.13
CA GLU A 78 -17.58 -0.74 8.86
C GLU A 78 -16.34 -1.61 9.04
N SER A 79 -16.12 -2.53 8.12
CA SER A 79 -14.90 -3.33 8.01
C SER A 79 -14.18 -2.93 6.73
N ILE A 80 -12.91 -2.55 6.86
CA ILE A 80 -12.10 -1.99 5.77
C ILE A 80 -10.88 -2.88 5.56
N PHE A 81 -10.66 -3.26 4.30
CA PHE A 81 -9.43 -3.83 3.81
C PHE A 81 -8.69 -2.80 2.97
N GLU A 82 -7.48 -2.47 3.41
CA GLU A 82 -6.52 -1.62 2.71
C GLU A 82 -5.21 -2.37 2.55
N HIS A 83 -4.71 -2.44 1.32
CA HIS A 83 -3.42 -3.05 1.03
C HIS A 83 -2.70 -2.28 -0.07
N ILE A 84 -1.41 -2.03 0.14
CA ILE A 84 -0.54 -1.40 -0.86
C ILE A 84 0.52 -2.42 -1.22
N SER A 85 0.65 -2.70 -2.51
CA SER A 85 1.71 -3.54 -3.05
C SER A 85 2.43 -2.83 -4.17
N ALA A 86 3.68 -3.21 -4.43
CA ALA A 86 4.45 -2.64 -5.54
C ALA A 86 5.20 -3.73 -6.30
N ARG A 87 5.42 -3.47 -7.59
CA ARG A 87 6.29 -4.27 -8.45
C ARG A 87 7.15 -3.36 -9.31
N ALA A 88 8.33 -3.83 -9.70
CA ALA A 88 9.23 -3.11 -10.59
C ALA A 88 9.32 -3.77 -11.96
N ILE A 89 9.47 -2.95 -13.01
CA ILE A 89 9.80 -3.38 -14.36
C ILE A 89 11.07 -2.63 -14.79
N GLY A 90 12.12 -3.36 -15.19
CA GLY A 90 13.42 -2.78 -15.56
C GLY A 90 14.52 -3.15 -14.57
N ASP A 91 15.54 -2.30 -14.45
CA ASP A 91 16.67 -2.52 -13.55
C ASP A 91 16.38 -1.98 -12.15
N VAL A 92 16.12 -2.88 -11.20
CA VAL A 92 15.77 -2.53 -9.81
C VAL A 92 16.86 -1.70 -9.10
N ASN A 93 18.10 -1.74 -9.56
CA ASN A 93 19.19 -0.92 -9.00
C ASN A 93 19.02 0.58 -9.33
N ALA A 94 18.11 0.91 -10.25
CA ALA A 94 17.74 2.29 -10.58
C ALA A 94 16.74 2.88 -9.58
N LEU A 95 16.13 2.06 -8.72
CA LEU A 95 15.15 2.49 -7.74
C LEU A 95 15.82 3.07 -6.49
N SER A 96 15.15 4.04 -5.88
CA SER A 96 15.45 4.58 -4.55
C SER A 96 15.19 3.56 -3.44
N ASP A 97 15.81 3.76 -2.27
CA ASP A 97 15.62 2.89 -1.10
C ASP A 97 14.15 2.83 -0.65
N GLU A 98 13.42 3.94 -0.75
CA GLU A 98 11.98 3.99 -0.49
C GLU A 98 11.18 3.08 -1.43
N SER A 99 11.49 3.13 -2.73
CA SER A 99 10.88 2.25 -3.74
C SER A 99 11.21 0.79 -3.50
N LEU A 100 12.44 0.48 -3.06
CA LEU A 100 12.86 -0.87 -2.71
C LEU A 100 12.12 -1.40 -1.48
N GLU A 101 11.84 -0.57 -0.48
CA GLU A 101 10.98 -0.95 0.66
C GLU A 101 9.56 -1.29 0.20
N LEU A 102 8.97 -0.51 -0.70
CA LEU A 102 7.63 -0.78 -1.25
C LEU A 102 7.55 -2.12 -1.99
N LEU A 103 8.63 -2.55 -2.65
CA LEU A 103 8.70 -3.85 -3.33
C LEU A 103 8.63 -5.06 -2.38
N LYS A 104 8.92 -4.87 -1.09
CA LYS A 104 8.76 -5.94 -0.09
C LYS A 104 7.29 -6.32 0.10
N ASN A 105 6.38 -5.39 -0.16
CA ASN A 105 4.93 -5.62 -0.07
C ASN A 105 4.41 -6.31 -1.33
N LYS A 106 4.16 -7.62 -1.22
CA LYS A 106 3.61 -8.43 -2.31
C LYS A 106 2.13 -8.16 -2.54
N SER A 107 1.69 -8.38 -3.77
CA SER A 107 0.26 -8.32 -4.11
C SER A 107 -0.51 -9.41 -3.36
N LEU A 108 -1.68 -9.03 -2.82
CA LEU A 108 -2.59 -9.94 -2.13
C LEU A 108 -3.94 -9.97 -2.87
N PRO A 109 -4.65 -11.10 -2.87
CA PRO A 109 -6.04 -11.11 -3.30
C PRO A 109 -6.89 -10.27 -2.34
N PHE A 110 -7.98 -9.70 -2.84
CA PHE A 110 -9.00 -9.13 -1.95
C PHE A 110 -9.54 -10.21 -1.00
N PRO A 111 -9.90 -9.85 0.25
CA PRO A 111 -10.59 -10.76 1.14
C PRO A 111 -11.97 -11.11 0.58
N ARG A 112 -12.54 -12.23 1.02
CA ARG A 112 -13.90 -12.61 0.63
C ARG A 112 -14.90 -11.68 1.29
N ASP A 113 -16.03 -11.45 0.64
CA ASP A 113 -17.08 -10.58 1.18
C ASP A 113 -17.55 -11.04 2.56
N LEU A 114 -17.70 -12.36 2.73
CA LEU A 114 -18.11 -12.96 4.00
C LEU A 114 -17.13 -12.66 5.14
N ASP A 115 -15.82 -12.62 4.87
CA ASP A 115 -14.82 -12.34 5.90
C ASP A 115 -14.98 -10.90 6.42
N LEU A 116 -15.10 -9.92 5.50
CA LEU A 116 -15.36 -8.53 5.85
C LEU A 116 -16.69 -8.34 6.59
N ILE A 117 -17.73 -9.08 6.19
CA ILE A 117 -19.05 -9.05 6.86
C ILE A 117 -18.95 -9.61 8.28
N ILE A 118 -18.24 -10.70 8.50
CA ILE A 118 -18.04 -11.30 9.83
C ILE A 118 -17.28 -10.35 10.74
N ASP A 119 -16.18 -9.76 10.25
CA ASP A 119 -15.40 -8.77 11.00
C ASP A 119 -16.24 -7.54 11.36
N GLY A 120 -17.03 -7.06 10.39
CA GLY A 120 -17.98 -5.98 10.60
C GLY A 120 -19.09 -6.34 11.59
N ALA A 121 -19.56 -7.60 11.59
CA ALA A 121 -20.62 -8.07 12.49
C ALA A 121 -20.15 -8.14 13.96
N GLU A 122 -18.92 -8.56 14.22
CA GLU A 122 -18.35 -8.50 15.59
C GLU A 122 -18.23 -7.05 16.08
N THR A 123 -17.85 -6.12 15.20
CA THR A 123 -17.85 -4.68 15.52
C THR A 123 -19.27 -4.18 15.79
N LEU A 124 -20.24 -4.54 14.95
CA LEU A 124 -21.64 -4.16 15.10
C LEU A 124 -22.25 -4.65 16.42
N LYS A 125 -21.93 -5.89 16.82
CA LYS A 125 -22.37 -6.48 18.09
C LYS A 125 -21.89 -5.66 19.29
N ASN A 126 -20.68 -5.12 19.24
CA ASN A 126 -20.19 -4.21 20.27
C ASN A 126 -20.95 -2.88 20.25
N SER A 127 -21.23 -2.31 19.07
CA SER A 127 -22.06 -1.10 18.93
C SER A 127 -23.49 -1.30 19.49
N ILE A 128 -24.11 -2.45 19.23
CA ILE A 128 -25.44 -2.81 19.76
C ILE A 128 -25.40 -2.91 21.29
N ARG A 129 -24.39 -3.56 21.86
CA ARG A 129 -24.25 -3.67 23.33
C ARG A 129 -24.14 -2.29 23.99
N SER A 130 -23.36 -1.39 23.40
CA SER A 130 -23.25 0.00 23.87
C SER A 130 -24.60 0.71 23.79
N GLY A 131 -25.30 0.62 22.65
CA GLY A 131 -26.63 1.23 22.47
C GLY A 131 -27.69 0.69 23.43
N LEU A 132 -27.66 -0.61 23.75
CA LEU A 132 -28.53 -1.21 24.75
C LEU A 132 -28.23 -0.71 26.18
N GLY A 133 -26.96 -0.47 26.51
CA GLY A 133 -26.56 0.13 27.78
C GLY A 133 -27.17 1.52 27.98
N ASP A 134 -27.17 2.33 26.93
CA ASP A 134 -27.79 3.67 26.94
C ASP A 134 -29.31 3.60 27.11
N LEU A 135 -29.96 2.62 26.46
CA LEU A 135 -31.40 2.40 26.59
C LEU A 135 -31.78 1.90 27.99
N ARG A 136 -30.97 1.04 28.60
CA ARG A 136 -31.22 0.50 29.95
C ARG A 136 -31.26 1.60 31.02
N ARG A 137 -30.48 2.68 30.86
CA ARG A 137 -30.51 3.85 31.77
C ARG A 137 -31.85 4.59 31.75
N LEU A 138 -32.66 4.42 30.71
CA LEU A 138 -33.96 5.07 30.55
C LEU A 138 -35.11 4.27 31.18
N ILE A 139 -34.85 3.02 31.57
CA ILE A 139 -35.82 2.16 32.26
C ILE A 139 -35.51 2.23 33.75
N LYS A 140 -36.22 3.10 34.46
CA LYS A 140 -36.31 3.11 35.94
C LYS A 140 -37.58 2.40 36.37
#